data_AF-U6K449-F1
#
_entry.id   AF-U6K449-F1
#
_cell.length_a   1.000
_cell.length_b   1.000
_cell.length_c   1.000
_cell.angle_alpha   90.00
_cell.angle_beta   90.00
_cell.angle_gamma   90.00
#
_symmetry.space_group_name_H-M   'P 1'
#
loop_
_entity.id
_entity.type
_entity.pdbx_description
1 polymer ?
#
loop_
_entity_poly.entity_id
_entity_poly.type
_entity_poly.pdbx_seq_one_letter_code
_entity_poly.pdbx_strand_id
1 'polypeptide(L)'
;MEPLPDPKHDRVVSSVQPPPAKPLSLNILYPQGPDSPPDWKELRSHLQREGRVFKEDCLEIIRKVTDITSNEPNLLRLSDPITGGEGGRDAA
;
A
#
# COMPACT_ATOMS: atom_id res chain seq x y z
N MET A 1 -11.16 -11.01 1.84
CA MET A 1 -11.65 -10.03 2.84
C MET A 1 -13.13 -9.81 2.62
N GLU A 2 -13.90 -9.79 3.72
CA GLU A 2 -15.37 -9.73 3.66
C GLU A 2 -15.84 -8.31 3.27
N PRO A 3 -16.73 -8.18 2.26
CA PRO A 3 -17.35 -6.90 1.92
C PRO A 3 -18.26 -6.40 3.05
N LEU A 4 -18.52 -5.09 3.07
CA LEU A 4 -19.50 -4.49 3.96
C LEU A 4 -20.87 -5.17 3.74
N PRO A 5 -21.51 -5.70 4.80
CA PRO A 5 -22.80 -6.35 4.66
C PRO A 5 -23.88 -5.34 4.29
N ASP A 6 -24.91 -5.81 3.60
CA ASP A 6 -26.15 -5.08 3.32
C ASP A 6 -27.32 -5.84 3.97
N PRO A 7 -27.58 -5.66 5.29
CA PRO A 7 -28.57 -6.45 6.01
C PRO A 7 -30.02 -6.14 5.63
N LYS A 8 -30.27 -4.93 5.11
CA LYS A 8 -31.62 -4.47 4.73
C LYS A 8 -31.92 -4.69 3.26
N HIS A 9 -30.91 -5.03 2.45
CA HIS A 9 -31.02 -5.18 1.01
C HIS A 9 -31.63 -3.94 0.33
N ASP A 10 -31.37 -2.75 0.89
CA ASP A 10 -31.93 -1.46 0.47
C ASP A 10 -30.95 -0.64 -0.37
N ARG A 11 -29.80 -1.22 -0.73
CA ARG A 11 -28.81 -0.58 -1.61
C ARG A 11 -29.39 -0.32 -3.00
N VAL A 12 -29.63 0.95 -3.30
CA VAL A 12 -30.19 1.44 -4.58
C VAL A 12 -29.30 1.08 -5.78
N VAL A 13 -27.97 1.16 -5.62
CA VAL A 13 -27.01 0.87 -6.68
C VAL A 13 -26.20 -0.38 -6.31
N SER A 14 -26.75 -1.55 -6.63
CA SER A 14 -26.15 -2.86 -6.33
C SER A 14 -24.93 -3.22 -7.20
N SER A 15 -24.75 -2.54 -8.33
CA SER A 15 -23.61 -2.74 -9.24
C SER A 15 -22.28 -2.22 -8.69
N VAL A 16 -22.33 -1.25 -7.78
CA VAL A 16 -21.14 -0.71 -7.12
C VAL A 16 -20.68 -1.71 -6.07
N GLN A 17 -19.39 -2.04 -6.07
CA GLN A 17 -18.83 -2.95 -5.06
C GLN A 17 -18.79 -2.27 -3.69
N PRO A 18 -19.22 -2.94 -2.61
CA PRO A 18 -19.03 -2.43 -1.25
C PRO A 18 -17.54 -2.41 -0.84
N PRO A 19 -17.12 -1.47 0.03
CA PRO A 19 -15.79 -1.50 0.62
C PRO A 19 -15.64 -2.70 1.58
N PRO A 20 -14.41 -3.11 1.92
CA PRO A 20 -14.15 -4.09 2.96
C PRO A 20 -14.70 -3.66 4.32
N ALA A 21 -15.33 -4.59 5.03
CA ALA A 21 -15.95 -4.29 6.34
C ALA A 21 -14.91 -4.07 7.46
N LYS A 22 -13.77 -4.77 7.37
CA LYS A 22 -12.74 -4.82 8.41
C LYS A 22 -11.42 -4.25 7.89
N PRO A 23 -10.57 -3.70 8.77
CA PRO A 23 -9.21 -3.35 8.40
C PRO A 23 -8.41 -4.59 7.93
N LEU A 24 -7.36 -4.36 7.16
CA LEU A 24 -6.46 -5.41 6.67
C LEU A 24 -5.82 -6.12 7.86
N SER A 25 -5.91 -7.45 7.91
CA SER A 25 -5.33 -8.22 9.01
C SER A 25 -3.81 -8.33 8.88
N LEU A 26 -3.13 -8.37 10.04
CA LEU A 26 -1.67 -8.46 10.11
C LEU A 26 -1.11 -9.68 9.35
N ASN A 27 -1.77 -10.85 9.44
CA ASN A 27 -1.32 -12.07 8.75
C ASN A 27 -1.39 -11.97 7.22
N ILE A 28 -2.27 -11.12 6.69
CA ILE A 28 -2.35 -10.85 5.24
C ILE A 28 -1.33 -9.79 4.85
N LEU A 29 -1.17 -8.76 5.69
CA LEU A 29 -0.20 -7.68 5.43
C LEU A 29 1.25 -8.17 5.54
N TYR A 30 1.55 -9.09 6.47
CA TYR A 30 2.87 -9.64 6.75
C TYR A 30 2.83 -11.18 6.76
N PRO A 31 2.66 -11.83 5.61
CA PRO A 31 2.52 -13.29 5.53
C PRO A 31 3.80 -14.04 5.97
N GLN A 32 4.96 -13.38 5.86
CA GLN A 32 6.27 -13.91 6.26
C GLN A 32 6.72 -13.39 7.65
N GLY A 33 5.78 -12.86 8.44
CA GLY A 33 6.06 -12.28 9.76
C GLY A 33 6.44 -10.79 9.72
N PRO A 34 6.44 -10.13 10.89
CA PRO A 34 6.54 -8.67 11.02
C PRO A 34 7.91 -8.09 10.64
N ASP A 35 8.97 -8.89 10.67
CA ASP A 35 10.32 -8.46 10.29
C ASP A 35 10.52 -8.43 8.77
N SER A 36 9.66 -9.14 8.03
CA SER A 36 9.66 -9.12 6.57
C SER A 36 8.97 -7.86 6.03
N PRO A 37 9.28 -7.43 4.78
CA PRO A 37 8.51 -6.39 4.11
C PRO A 37 7.02 -6.77 3.99
N PRO A 38 6.11 -5.78 4.04
CA PRO A 38 4.68 -6.05 3.86
C PRO A 38 4.38 -6.52 2.43
N ASP A 39 3.33 -7.32 2.27
CA ASP A 39 2.80 -7.66 0.94
C ASP A 39 2.12 -6.44 0.32
N TRP A 40 2.87 -5.76 -0.56
CA TRP A 40 2.40 -4.56 -1.24
C TRP A 40 1.23 -4.83 -2.20
N LYS A 41 1.07 -6.07 -2.70
CA LYS A 41 -0.02 -6.41 -3.62
C LYS A 41 -1.35 -6.48 -2.87
N GLU A 42 -1.35 -7.13 -1.71
CA GLU A 42 -2.51 -7.19 -0.83
C GLU A 42 -2.86 -5.81 -0.29
N LEU A 43 -1.85 -5.04 0.16
CA LEU A 43 -2.05 -3.66 0.60
C LEU A 43 -2.68 -2.80 -0.51
N ARG A 44 -2.13 -2.85 -1.74
CA ARG A 44 -2.68 -2.12 -2.89
C ARG A 44 -4.12 -2.52 -3.20
N SER A 45 -4.39 -3.82 -3.30
CA SER A 45 -5.73 -4.36 -3.59
C SER A 45 -6.76 -3.96 -2.54
N HIS A 46 -6.34 -3.88 -1.28
CA HIS A 46 -7.21 -3.43 -0.19
C HIS A 46 -7.52 -1.94 -0.25
N LEU A 47 -6.49 -1.11 -0.41
CA LEU A 47 -6.63 0.34 -0.50
C LEU A 47 -7.43 0.77 -1.74
N GLN A 48 -7.27 0.07 -2.87
CA GLN A 48 -8.07 0.30 -4.09
C GLN A 48 -9.57 0.07 -3.89
N ARG A 49 -9.95 -0.77 -2.93
CA ARG A 49 -11.35 -1.02 -2.54
C ARG A 49 -11.77 -0.17 -1.35
N GLU A 50 -11.02 0.90 -1.05
CA GLU A 50 -11.26 1.80 0.09
C GLU A 50 -11.17 1.10 1.46
N GLY A 51 -10.47 -0.03 1.51
CA GLY A 51 -10.18 -0.74 2.75
C GLY A 51 -9.23 0.04 3.65
N ARG A 52 -9.37 -0.14 4.96
CA ARG A 52 -8.51 0.52 5.96
C ARG A 52 -7.41 -0.42 6.46
N VAL A 53 -6.34 0.15 6.99
CA VAL A 53 -5.27 -0.58 7.70
C VAL A 53 -5.38 -0.25 9.18
N PHE A 54 -4.97 -1.16 10.08
CA PHE A 54 -4.90 -0.83 11.50
C PHE A 54 -3.91 0.31 11.74
N LYS A 55 -4.17 1.12 12.78
CA LYS A 55 -3.35 2.29 13.07
C LYS A 55 -1.91 1.88 13.38
N GLU A 56 -1.75 0.82 14.15
CA GLU A 56 -0.48 0.27 14.60
C GLU A 56 0.35 -0.19 13.40
N ASP A 57 -0.26 -0.96 12.49
CA ASP A 57 0.39 -1.45 11.27
C ASP A 57 0.80 -0.31 10.32
N CYS A 58 -0.06 0.71 10.20
CA CYS A 58 0.22 1.90 9.39
C CYS A 58 1.40 2.70 9.97
N LEU A 59 1.40 2.91 11.29
CA LEU A 59 2.51 3.58 11.97
C LEU A 59 3.82 2.80 11.83
N GLU A 60 3.76 1.47 11.83
CA GLU A 60 4.93 0.63 11.64
C GLU A 60 5.53 0.77 10.23
N ILE A 61 4.69 0.81 9.19
CA ILE A 61 5.13 1.10 7.83
C ILE A 61 5.81 2.47 7.77
N ILE A 62 5.21 3.50 8.37
CA ILE A 62 5.75 4.87 8.38
C ILE A 62 7.11 4.91 9.10
N ARG A 63 7.25 4.23 10.24
CA ARG A 63 8.53 4.14 10.98
C ARG A 63 9.61 3.50 10.13
N LYS A 64 9.34 2.33 9.55
CA LYS A 64 10.30 1.64 8.67
C LYS A 64 10.73 2.49 7.48
N VAL A 65 9.79 3.22 6.86
CA VAL A 65 10.13 4.16 5.77
C VAL A 65 10.97 5.32 6.28
N THR A 66 10.67 5.86 7.46
CA THR A 66 11.46 6.94 8.10
C THR A 66 12.87 6.46 8.39
N ASP A 67 13.04 5.25 8.90
CA ASP A 67 14.35 4.66 9.19
C ASP A 67 15.17 4.46 7.90
N ILE A 68 14.55 4.00 6.81
CA ILE A 68 15.24 3.86 5.51
C ILE A 68 15.65 5.23 4.97
N THR A 69 14.70 6.16 4.84
CA THR A 69 14.91 7.45 4.16
C THR A 69 15.76 8.44 4.97
N SER A 70 15.77 8.34 6.30
CA SER A 70 16.66 9.16 7.15
C SER A 70 18.14 8.79 7.01
N ASN A 71 18.43 7.56 6.54
CA ASN A 71 19.80 7.10 6.29
C ASN A 71 20.28 7.38 4.85
N GLU A 72 19.43 7.93 4.00
CA GLU A 72 19.79 8.32 2.64
C GLU A 72 20.47 9.70 2.59
N PRO A 73 21.42 9.94 1.67
CA PRO A 73 22.02 11.26 1.51
C PRO A 73 21.03 12.25 0.87
N ASN A 74 21.16 13.54 1.20
CA ASN A 74 20.36 14.61 0.57
C ASN A 74 20.46 14.63 -0.97
N LEU A 75 21.58 14.16 -1.53
CA LEU A 75 21.78 14.02 -2.98
C LEU A 75 21.86 12.53 -3.36
N LEU A 76 20.73 11.99 -3.85
CA LEU A 76 20.64 10.63 -4.34
C LEU A 76 21.40 10.45 -5.66
N ARG A 77 22.01 9.28 -5.84
CA ARG A 77 22.66 8.87 -7.09
C ARG A 77 21.91 7.66 -7.65
N LEU A 78 21.24 7.83 -8.78
CA LEU A 78 20.46 6.80 -9.45
C LEU A 78 21.10 6.45 -10.79
N SER A 79 20.92 5.21 -11.25
CA SER A 79 21.42 4.72 -12.53
C SER A 79 20.26 4.41 -13.46
N ASP A 80 20.40 4.75 -14.74
CA ASP A 80 19.39 4.47 -15.76
C ASP A 80 19.26 2.96 -16.06
N PRO A 81 18.07 2.50 -16.52
CA PRO A 81 16.87 3.29 -16.81
C PRO A 81 15.97 3.48 -15.60
N ILE A 82 15.50 4.70 -15.40
CA ILE A 82 14.50 5.03 -14.38
C ILE A 82 13.22 5.56 -15.04
N THR A 83 12.07 5.16 -14.50
CA THR A 83 10.78 5.73 -14.91
C THR A 83 10.73 7.19 -14.43
N GLY A 84 10.95 8.13 -15.35
CA GLY A 84 10.98 9.58 -15.07
C GLY A 84 12.33 10.26 -15.38
N GLY A 85 13.37 9.50 -15.67
CA GLY A 85 14.58 10.06 -16.31
C GLY A 85 14.27 10.31 -17.78
N GLU A 86 14.43 11.55 -18.25
CA GLU A 86 14.55 11.79 -19.69
C GLU A 86 15.79 11.02 -20.16
N GLY A 87 15.60 9.89 -20.83
CA GLY A 87 16.71 9.12 -21.39
C GLY A 87 17.56 10.01 -22.28
N GLY A 88 18.82 10.21 -21.88
CA GLY A 88 19.93 10.71 -22.69
C GLY A 88 19.64 11.88 -23.62
N ARG A 89 19.73 13.13 -23.11
CA ARG A 89 19.94 14.32 -23.94
C ARG A 89 21.39 14.81 -24.02
N ASP A 90 22.33 14.14 -23.35
CA ASP A 90 23.75 14.54 -23.36
C ASP A 90 24.63 13.45 -24.00
N ALA A 91 24.52 13.31 -25.30
CA ALA A 91 25.52 12.69 -26.16
C ALA A 91 25.56 13.45 -27.50
N ALA A 92 26.10 14.67 -27.47
CA ALA A 92 26.52 15.45 -28.63
C ALA A 92 27.68 16.37 -28.25
#